data_AF-A0AA36N503-F1
#
_entry.id   AF-A0AA36N503-F1
#
_cell.length_a   1.000
_cell.length_b   1.000
_cell.length_c   1.000
_cell.angle_alpha   90.00
_cell.angle_beta   90.00
_cell.angle_gamma   90.00
#
_symmetry.space_group_name_H-M   'P 1'
#
loop_
_entity.id
_entity.type
_entity.pdbx_description
1 polymer ?
#
loop_
_entity_poly.entity_id
_entity_poly.type
_entity_poly.pdbx_seq_one_letter_code
_entity_poly.pdbx_strand_id
1 'polypeptide(L)'
;MANAVQWIPDDQVSECPLCTQRFGLSKRKHHCRACGRVVCSSCSASRLKINNKEERVCDTCYDLLQHDNGRPVNESFLENKQVEASLKADLREKQQQEEWFRSFLTQVAGAAEDELPQLIANAAARWQSLCRLRGQEDQALQQLKLECLQLEGECREREAALAAGQKIVKALEQELKAKPQLQRECEQLQRTNNSLQQELAGLQQRSHALESQLPSSRTGSFLSVGSSFQSVSRIEGCRRGCGVM
;
A
#
# COMPACT_ATOMS: atom_id res chain seq x y z
N MET A 1 26.09 20.36 8.97
CA MET A 1 26.05 21.10 10.25
C MET A 1 24.93 20.50 11.08
N ALA A 2 25.24 19.94 12.26
CA ALA A 2 24.22 19.37 13.13
C ALA A 2 23.32 20.50 13.64
N ASN A 3 22.05 20.51 13.23
CA ASN A 3 21.09 21.53 13.64
C ASN A 3 20.71 21.24 15.10
N ALA A 4 21.41 21.86 16.04
CA ALA A 4 21.12 21.72 17.46
C ALA A 4 19.78 22.39 17.75
N VAL A 5 18.77 21.58 18.08
CA VAL A 5 17.44 22.05 18.45
C VAL A 5 17.56 23.04 19.62
N GLN A 6 17.07 24.27 19.42
CA GLN A 6 17.15 25.32 20.43
C GLN A 6 16.28 24.95 21.64
N TRP A 7 16.94 24.67 22.77
CA TRP A 7 16.28 24.32 24.02
C TRP A 7 15.73 25.59 24.68
N ILE A 8 14.41 25.68 24.83
CA ILE A 8 13.78 26.88 25.40
C ILE A 8 13.94 26.85 26.94
N PRO A 9 14.52 27.90 27.54
CA PRO A 9 14.60 28.03 29.00
C PRO A 9 13.22 28.07 29.66
N ASP A 10 13.10 27.46 30.84
CA ASP A 10 11.80 27.34 31.53
C ASP A 10 11.20 28.69 31.91
N ASP A 11 12.03 29.67 32.28
CA ASP A 11 11.62 31.02 32.71
C ASP A 11 10.91 31.81 31.61
N GLN A 12 11.12 31.48 30.35
CA GLN A 12 10.50 32.15 29.20
C GLN A 12 9.09 31.63 28.87
N VAL A 13 8.62 30.57 29.54
CA VAL A 13 7.35 29.90 29.20
C VAL A 13 6.41 29.87 30.40
N SER A 14 5.36 30.68 30.37
CA SER A 14 4.33 30.75 31.43
C SER A 14 3.19 29.75 31.23
N GLU A 15 2.95 29.31 30.00
CA GLU A 15 1.85 28.41 29.64
C GLU A 15 2.28 27.38 28.59
N CYS A 16 1.62 26.22 28.58
CA CYS A 16 1.88 25.19 27.60
C CYS A 16 1.47 25.70 26.20
N PRO A 17 2.37 25.72 25.20
CA PRO A 17 2.05 26.24 23.87
C PRO A 17 1.06 25.34 23.09
N LEU A 18 0.77 24.13 23.58
CA LEU A 18 -0.13 23.18 22.92
C LEU A 18 -1.56 23.24 23.46
N CYS A 19 -1.73 23.49 24.76
CA CYS A 19 -3.04 23.51 25.40
C CYS A 19 -3.36 24.81 26.14
N THR A 20 -2.48 25.81 26.04
CA THR A 20 -2.58 27.16 26.64
C THR A 20 -2.77 27.18 28.16
N GLN A 21 -2.62 26.04 28.81
CA GLN A 21 -2.74 25.92 30.26
C GLN A 21 -1.49 26.47 30.95
N ARG A 22 -1.68 27.37 31.92
CA ARG A 22 -0.59 27.92 32.72
C ARG A 22 0.15 26.84 33.51
N PHE A 23 1.47 26.97 33.55
CA PHE A 23 2.30 26.16 34.43
C PHE A 23 2.17 26.65 35.88
N GLY A 24 2.33 25.74 36.82
CA GLY A 24 2.21 26.04 38.26
C GLY A 24 2.63 24.85 39.11
N LEU A 25 2.39 24.91 40.41
CA LEU A 25 2.84 23.87 41.36
C LEU A 25 2.31 22.46 41.01
N SER A 26 1.09 22.38 40.48
CA SER A 26 0.46 21.12 40.04
C SER A 26 0.76 20.72 38.59
N LYS A 27 1.18 21.67 37.73
CA LYS A 27 1.43 21.46 36.30
C LYS A 27 2.88 21.83 35.98
N ARG A 28 3.75 20.82 36.04
CA ARG A 28 5.19 20.96 35.81
C ARG A 28 5.52 21.09 34.32
N LYS A 29 6.68 21.70 34.07
CA LYS A 29 7.28 21.90 32.74
C LYS A 29 8.04 20.65 32.32
N HIS A 30 7.93 20.29 31.05
CA HIS A 30 8.67 19.20 30.43
C HIS A 30 9.14 19.64 29.06
N HIS A 31 10.32 19.20 28.64
CA HIS A 31 10.80 19.53 27.30
C HIS A 31 10.56 18.40 26.32
N CYS A 32 10.16 18.77 25.11
CA CYS A 32 10.19 17.88 23.97
C CYS A 32 11.63 17.74 23.46
N ARG A 33 12.15 16.51 23.41
CA ARG A 33 13.52 16.25 22.93
C ARG A 33 13.68 16.34 21.42
N ALA A 34 12.57 16.36 20.68
CA ALA A 34 12.57 16.54 19.22
C ALA A 34 12.59 18.02 18.79
N CYS A 35 11.85 18.90 19.48
CA CYS A 35 11.69 20.31 19.06
C CYS A 35 12.10 21.35 20.12
N GLY A 36 12.50 20.95 21.33
CA GLY A 36 13.04 21.84 22.37
C GLY A 36 12.00 22.67 23.14
N ARG A 37 10.72 22.61 22.76
CA ARG A 37 9.62 23.34 23.43
C ARG A 37 9.35 22.82 24.84
N VAL A 38 8.96 23.73 25.73
CA VAL A 38 8.43 23.43 27.07
C VAL A 38 6.92 23.17 26.99
N VAL A 39 6.48 21.99 27.41
CA VAL A 39 5.11 21.48 27.34
C VAL A 39 4.71 20.85 28.68
N CYS A 40 3.41 20.63 28.90
CA CYS A 40 2.92 19.91 30.08
C CYS A 40 2.91 18.39 29.85
N SER A 41 2.69 17.62 30.92
CA SER A 41 2.70 16.15 30.88
C SER A 41 1.62 15.57 29.98
N SER A 42 0.43 16.19 29.96
CA SER A 42 -0.68 15.77 29.12
C SER A 42 -0.43 15.98 27.63
N CYS A 43 0.38 16.99 27.28
CA CYS A 43 0.73 17.29 25.88
C CYS A 43 2.06 16.65 25.43
N SER A 44 2.58 15.73 26.24
CA SER A 44 3.82 15.01 25.97
C SER A 44 3.80 13.61 26.57
N ALA A 45 2.65 12.94 26.50
CA ALA A 45 2.46 11.63 27.11
C ALA A 45 3.34 10.56 26.44
N SER A 46 3.68 10.78 25.18
CA SER A 46 4.38 9.81 24.33
C SER A 46 5.90 9.94 24.35
N ARG A 47 6.57 8.86 23.93
CA ARG A 47 8.03 8.77 23.76
C ARG A 47 8.38 8.23 22.38
N LEU A 48 9.51 8.67 21.83
CA LEU A 48 10.07 8.18 20.57
C LEU A 48 11.54 7.84 20.71
N LYS A 49 12.03 6.93 19.87
CA LYS A 49 13.45 6.58 19.80
C LYS A 49 14.22 7.66 19.02
N ILE A 50 14.94 8.53 19.72
CA ILE A 50 15.80 9.57 19.15
C ILE A 50 17.25 9.23 19.51
N ASN A 51 18.14 9.12 18.53
CA ASN A 51 19.55 8.74 18.74
C ASN A 51 19.71 7.45 19.58
N ASN A 52 18.90 6.43 19.27
CA ASN A 52 18.83 5.15 19.98
C ASN A 52 18.40 5.21 21.46
N LYS A 53 17.81 6.32 21.92
CA LYS A 53 17.25 6.46 23.28
C LYS A 53 15.77 6.81 23.23
N GLU A 54 14.98 6.27 24.16
CA GLU A 54 13.57 6.61 24.29
C GLU A 54 13.39 7.96 24.99
N GLU A 55 13.11 8.98 24.20
CA GLU A 55 13.03 10.37 24.64
C GLU A 55 11.58 10.87 24.64
N ARG A 56 11.26 11.77 25.58
CA ARG A 56 9.94 12.41 25.65
C ARG A 56 9.76 13.36 24.47
N VAL A 57 8.62 13.27 23.81
CA VAL A 57 8.23 14.19 22.74
C VAL A 57 6.85 14.78 23.03
N CYS A 58 6.57 15.97 22.51
CA CYS A 58 5.21 16.50 22.55
C CYS A 58 4.33 15.78 21.53
N ASP A 59 3.01 15.81 21.72
CA ASP A 59 2.06 15.08 20.88
C ASP A 59 2.20 15.46 19.40
N THR A 60 2.40 16.75 19.10
CA THR A 60 2.67 17.21 17.73
C THR A 60 3.90 16.54 17.10
N CYS A 61 5.00 16.41 17.85
CA CYS A 61 6.20 15.75 17.35
C CYS A 61 6.03 14.24 17.29
N TYR A 62 5.25 13.66 18.20
CA TYR A 62 4.92 12.24 18.18
C TYR A 62 4.18 11.88 16.90
N ASP A 63 3.11 12.61 16.59
CA ASP A 63 2.28 12.37 15.40
C ASP A 63 3.10 12.58 14.11
N LEU A 64 3.82 13.70 14.01
CA LEU A 64 4.67 13.98 12.84
C LEU A 64 5.69 12.85 12.61
N LEU A 65 6.44 12.44 13.63
CA LEU A 65 7.52 11.45 13.50
C LEU A 65 7.02 10.01 13.41
N GLN A 66 5.81 9.69 13.90
CA GLN A 66 5.15 8.40 13.67
C GLN A 66 4.76 8.24 12.19
N HIS A 67 4.23 9.29 11.58
CA HIS A 67 3.83 9.30 10.17
C HIS A 67 5.03 9.46 9.20
N ASP A 68 6.17 9.96 9.67
CA ASP A 68 7.40 10.15 8.88
C ASP A 68 8.35 8.93 8.83
N ASN A 69 7.94 7.75 9.32
CA ASN A 69 8.79 6.54 9.40
C ASN A 69 9.40 6.04 8.05
N GLY A 70 9.22 6.77 6.94
CA GLY A 70 9.89 6.53 5.66
C GLY A 70 10.21 7.77 4.81
N ARG A 71 9.90 9.01 5.24
CA ARG A 71 10.14 10.20 4.42
C ARG A 71 11.41 10.94 4.86
N PRO A 72 12.40 11.15 3.98
CA PRO A 72 13.59 11.90 4.35
C PRO A 72 13.23 13.37 4.62
N VAL A 73 13.71 13.91 5.75
CA VAL A 73 13.52 15.33 6.16
C VAL A 73 13.83 16.34 5.03
N ASN A 74 14.75 15.99 4.13
CA ASN A 74 15.08 16.79 2.97
C ASN A 74 13.90 16.92 1.98
N GLU A 75 13.16 15.84 1.71
CA GLU A 75 11.98 15.89 0.82
C GLU A 75 10.89 16.78 1.40
N SER A 76 10.57 16.63 2.68
CA SER A 76 9.60 17.49 3.38
C SER A 76 10.05 18.96 3.38
N PHE A 77 11.36 19.24 3.47
CA PHE A 77 11.88 20.60 3.35
C PHE A 77 11.77 21.17 1.93
N LEU A 78 12.05 20.37 0.89
CA LEU A 78 11.89 20.78 -0.50
C LEU A 78 10.42 21.10 -0.83
N GLU A 79 9.50 20.25 -0.39
CA GLU A 79 8.06 20.48 -0.55
C GLU A 79 7.61 21.77 0.13
N ASN A 80 8.01 21.98 1.39
CA ASN A 80 7.70 23.21 2.12
C ASN A 80 8.24 24.46 1.41
N LYS A 81 9.47 24.39 0.88
CA LYS A 81 10.07 25.48 0.11
C LYS A 81 9.30 25.76 -1.18
N GLN A 82 8.82 24.72 -1.86
CA GLN A 82 8.02 24.85 -3.07
C GLN A 82 6.66 25.51 -2.77
N VAL A 83 5.99 25.09 -1.69
CA VAL A 83 4.73 25.70 -1.24
C VAL A 83 4.93 27.16 -0.86
N GLU A 84 5.99 27.48 -0.12
CA GLU A 84 6.33 28.85 0.25
C GLU A 84 6.59 29.74 -0.98
N ALA A 85 7.30 29.22 -1.98
CA ALA A 85 7.56 29.91 -3.23
C ALA A 85 6.26 30.20 -4.01
N SER A 86 5.36 29.20 -4.10
CA SER A 86 4.06 29.34 -4.76
C SER A 86 3.20 30.40 -4.06
N LEU A 87 3.07 30.32 -2.73
CA LEU A 87 2.26 31.26 -1.96
C LEU A 87 2.80 32.70 -2.08
N LYS A 88 4.12 32.86 -2.11
CA LYS A 88 4.75 34.17 -2.34
C LYS A 88 4.46 34.72 -3.75
N ALA A 89 4.38 33.86 -4.76
CA ALA A 89 4.01 34.28 -6.12
C ALA A 89 2.55 34.75 -6.17
N ASP A 90 1.63 33.97 -5.59
CA ASP A 90 0.20 34.31 -5.55
C ASP A 90 -0.05 35.62 -4.79
N LEU A 91 0.63 35.81 -3.65
CA LEU A 91 0.53 37.05 -2.88
C LEU A 91 1.01 38.27 -3.69
N ARG A 92 2.13 38.15 -4.41
CA ARG A 92 2.65 39.22 -5.27
C ARG A 92 1.69 39.56 -6.40
N GLU A 93 1.04 38.55 -6.98
CA GLU A 93 0.04 38.77 -8.01
C GLU A 93 -1.16 39.56 -7.46
N LYS A 94 -1.65 39.19 -6.26
CA LYS A 94 -2.75 39.91 -5.60
C LYS A 94 -2.39 41.35 -5.28
N GLN A 95 -1.17 41.59 -4.80
CA GLN A 95 -0.66 42.94 -4.55
C GLN A 95 -0.64 43.79 -5.84
N GLN A 96 -0.16 43.24 -6.95
CA GLN A 96 -0.18 43.94 -8.24
C GLN A 96 -1.61 44.21 -8.75
N GLN A 97 -2.56 43.31 -8.48
CA GLN A 97 -3.97 43.53 -8.81
C GLN A 97 -4.55 44.72 -8.01
N GLU A 98 -4.25 44.80 -6.71
CA GLU A 98 -4.66 45.89 -5.83
C GLU A 98 -4.02 47.23 -6.25
N GLU A 99 -2.70 47.25 -6.46
CA GLU A 99 -1.96 48.44 -6.88
C GLU A 99 -2.49 49.01 -8.19
N TRP A 100 -2.74 48.13 -9.17
CA TRP A 100 -3.35 48.54 -10.44
C TRP A 100 -4.73 49.16 -10.22
N PHE A 101 -5.59 48.54 -9.40
CA PHE A 101 -6.94 49.05 -9.15
C PHE A 101 -6.92 50.40 -8.43
N ARG A 102 -6.03 50.54 -7.45
CA ARG A 102 -5.81 51.81 -6.75
C ARG A 102 -5.35 52.91 -7.69
N SER A 103 -4.39 52.62 -8.58
CA SER A 103 -3.94 53.55 -9.62
C SER A 103 -5.07 53.92 -10.57
N PHE A 104 -5.86 52.94 -11.02
CA PHE A 104 -7.01 53.16 -11.89
C PHE A 104 -8.05 54.10 -11.25
N LEU A 105 -8.42 53.87 -9.99
CA LEU A 105 -9.35 54.76 -9.28
C LEU A 105 -8.81 56.18 -9.13
N THR A 106 -7.50 56.32 -8.93
CA THR A 106 -6.85 57.63 -8.85
C THR A 106 -6.90 58.37 -10.18
N GLN A 107 -6.71 57.65 -11.30
CA GLN A 107 -6.84 58.23 -12.65
C GLN A 107 -8.28 58.65 -12.93
N VAL A 108 -9.26 57.80 -12.62
CA VAL A 108 -10.69 58.12 -12.81
C VAL A 108 -11.10 59.36 -11.99
N ALA A 109 -10.61 59.49 -10.77
CA ALA A 109 -10.91 60.64 -9.92
C ALA A 109 -10.30 61.97 -10.44
N GLY A 110 -9.25 61.90 -11.26
CA GLY A 110 -8.55 63.06 -11.82
C GLY A 110 -8.75 63.28 -13.33
N ALA A 111 -9.49 62.41 -14.00
CA ALA A 111 -9.67 62.42 -15.45
C ALA A 111 -10.68 63.48 -15.91
N ALA A 112 -10.44 64.06 -17.09
CA ALA A 112 -11.44 64.86 -17.77
C ALA A 112 -12.57 63.97 -18.34
N GLU A 113 -13.75 64.54 -18.62
CA GLU A 113 -14.91 63.77 -19.08
C GLU A 113 -14.67 63.02 -20.40
N ASP A 114 -13.82 63.57 -21.27
CA ASP A 114 -13.43 62.97 -22.56
C ASP A 114 -12.42 61.83 -22.43
N GLU A 115 -11.69 61.74 -21.32
CA GLU A 115 -10.73 60.65 -21.04
C GLU A 115 -11.40 59.42 -20.40
N LEU A 116 -12.56 59.62 -19.77
CA LEU A 116 -13.28 58.58 -19.03
C LEU A 116 -13.68 57.35 -19.88
N PRO A 117 -14.15 57.49 -21.14
CA PRO A 117 -14.47 56.34 -21.99
C PRO A 117 -13.27 55.41 -22.22
N GLN A 118 -12.07 55.97 -22.40
CA GLN A 118 -10.87 55.18 -22.63
C GLN A 118 -10.44 54.42 -21.35
N LEU A 119 -10.55 55.06 -20.19
CA LEU A 119 -10.27 54.42 -18.90
C LEU A 119 -11.24 53.25 -18.63
N ILE A 120 -12.53 53.43 -18.90
CA ILE A 120 -13.54 52.37 -18.77
C ILE A 120 -13.24 51.21 -19.72
N ALA A 121 -12.88 51.50 -20.98
CA ALA A 121 -12.53 50.47 -21.96
C ALA A 121 -11.31 49.64 -21.51
N ASN A 122 -10.27 50.31 -20.97
CA ASN A 122 -9.07 49.64 -20.44
C ASN A 122 -9.41 48.72 -19.26
N ALA A 123 -10.26 49.18 -18.33
CA ALA A 123 -10.72 48.37 -17.20
C ALA A 123 -11.56 47.17 -17.65
N ALA A 124 -12.45 47.35 -18.62
CA ALA A 124 -13.26 46.28 -19.19
C ALA A 124 -12.40 45.21 -19.88
N ALA A 125 -11.39 45.62 -20.66
CA ALA A 125 -10.45 44.70 -21.30
C ALA A 125 -9.65 43.87 -20.29
N ARG A 126 -9.15 44.52 -19.22
CA ARG A 126 -8.47 43.82 -18.13
C ARG A 126 -9.39 42.82 -17.42
N TRP A 127 -10.62 43.22 -17.12
CA TRP A 127 -11.61 42.34 -16.50
C TRP A 127 -11.92 41.12 -17.35
N GLN A 128 -12.14 41.30 -18.65
CA GLN A 128 -12.35 40.18 -19.59
C GLN A 128 -11.17 39.21 -19.61
N SER A 129 -9.93 39.71 -19.56
CA SER A 129 -8.74 38.85 -19.48
C SER A 129 -8.69 38.05 -18.19
N LEU A 130 -9.01 38.67 -17.05
CA LEU A 130 -9.04 37.99 -15.75
C LEU A 130 -10.12 36.89 -15.70
N CYS A 131 -11.32 37.18 -16.24
CA CYS A 131 -12.38 36.19 -16.35
C CYS A 131 -11.97 34.99 -17.21
N ARG A 132 -11.24 35.23 -18.31
CA ARG A 132 -10.73 34.17 -19.17
C ARG A 132 -9.71 33.29 -18.44
N LEU A 133 -8.74 33.89 -17.76
CA LEU A 133 -7.72 33.16 -17.00
C LEU A 133 -8.36 32.30 -15.89
N ARG A 134 -9.28 32.87 -15.10
CA ARG A 134 -10.00 32.11 -14.08
C ARG A 134 -10.78 30.93 -14.66
N GLY A 135 -11.44 31.13 -15.81
CA GLY A 135 -12.12 30.05 -16.51
C GLY A 135 -11.18 28.92 -16.97
N GLN A 136 -9.94 29.25 -17.35
CA GLN A 136 -8.92 28.25 -17.69
C GLN A 136 -8.42 27.49 -16.44
N GLU A 137 -8.20 28.19 -15.32
CA GLU A 137 -7.84 27.57 -14.04
C GLU A 137 -8.93 26.60 -13.55
N ASP A 138 -10.21 27.00 -13.63
CA ASP A 138 -11.35 26.15 -13.28
C ASP A 138 -11.42 24.89 -14.16
N GLN A 139 -11.20 25.03 -15.46
CA GLN A 139 -11.12 23.90 -16.40
C GLN A 139 -9.94 22.97 -16.06
N ALA A 140 -8.75 23.52 -15.80
CA ALA A 140 -7.58 22.74 -15.43
C ALA A 140 -7.79 21.99 -14.10
N LEU A 141 -8.42 22.62 -13.11
CA LEU A 141 -8.78 22.00 -11.84
C LEU A 141 -9.79 20.86 -12.03
N GLN A 142 -10.79 21.07 -12.88
CA GLN A 142 -11.78 20.04 -13.19
C GLN A 142 -11.15 18.85 -13.92
N GLN A 143 -10.23 19.11 -14.85
CA GLN A 143 -9.44 18.08 -15.52
C GLN A 143 -8.58 17.29 -14.52
N LEU A 144 -7.87 17.97 -13.63
CA LEU A 144 -7.04 17.32 -12.61
C LEU A 144 -7.87 16.44 -11.66
N LYS A 145 -9.07 16.90 -11.27
CA LYS A 145 -10.00 16.08 -10.46
C LYS A 145 -10.40 14.79 -11.17
N LEU A 146 -10.66 14.86 -12.47
CA LEU A 146 -11.01 13.68 -13.26
C LEU A 146 -9.83 12.71 -13.34
N GLU A 147 -8.61 13.21 -13.55
CA GLU A 147 -7.39 12.41 -13.54
C GLU A 147 -7.13 11.76 -12.18
N CYS A 148 -7.32 12.48 -11.07
CA CYS A 148 -7.22 11.90 -9.73
C CYS A 148 -8.21 10.75 -9.53
N LEU A 149 -9.49 10.94 -9.91
CA LEU A 149 -10.50 9.89 -9.81
C LEU A 149 -10.15 8.66 -10.65
N GLN A 150 -9.57 8.86 -11.84
CA GLN A 150 -9.11 7.77 -12.69
C GLN A 150 -7.96 7.00 -12.02
N LEU A 151 -6.94 7.71 -11.52
CA LEU A 151 -5.80 7.11 -10.83
C LEU A 151 -6.22 6.34 -9.58
N GLU A 152 -7.18 6.86 -8.81
CA GLU A 152 -7.78 6.16 -7.66
C GLU A 152 -8.51 4.88 -8.09
N GLY A 153 -9.16 4.89 -9.25
CA GLY A 153 -9.72 3.68 -9.88
C GLY A 153 -8.64 2.63 -10.18
N GLU A 154 -7.61 3.03 -10.92
CA GLU A 154 -6.49 2.16 -11.30
C GLU A 154 -5.75 1.58 -10.07
N CYS A 155 -5.57 2.38 -9.02
CA CYS A 155 -4.96 1.91 -7.78
C CYS A 155 -5.80 0.83 -7.11
N ARG A 156 -7.12 1.03 -7.01
CA ARG A 156 -8.04 0.05 -6.43
C ARG A 156 -8.05 -1.27 -7.22
N GLU A 157 -8.03 -1.19 -8.55
CA GLU A 157 -7.93 -2.38 -9.40
C GLU A 157 -6.62 -3.15 -9.17
N ARG A 158 -5.50 -2.44 -9.08
CA ARG A 158 -4.19 -3.05 -8.78
C ARG A 158 -4.16 -3.68 -7.40
N GLU A 159 -4.73 -3.02 -6.39
CA GLU A 159 -4.83 -3.58 -5.04
C GLU A 159 -5.69 -4.86 -5.02
N ALA A 160 -6.82 -4.85 -5.72
CA ALA A 160 -7.66 -6.04 -5.85
C ALA A 160 -6.93 -7.19 -6.56
N ALA A 161 -6.20 -6.89 -7.64
CA ALA A 161 -5.38 -7.88 -8.35
C ALA A 161 -4.25 -8.43 -7.46
N LEU A 162 -3.58 -7.58 -6.69
CA LEU A 162 -2.55 -7.98 -5.74
C LEU A 162 -3.13 -8.89 -4.65
N ALA A 163 -4.27 -8.54 -4.08
CA ALA A 163 -4.96 -9.35 -3.08
C ALA A 163 -5.38 -10.72 -3.65
N ALA A 164 -5.86 -10.76 -4.89
CA ALA A 164 -6.19 -12.01 -5.58
C ALA A 164 -4.92 -12.87 -5.81
N GLY A 165 -3.84 -12.27 -6.29
CA GLY A 165 -2.55 -12.94 -6.46
C GLY A 165 -2.01 -13.51 -5.15
N GLN A 166 -2.10 -12.77 -4.05
CA GLN A 166 -1.70 -13.24 -2.72
C GLN A 166 -2.50 -14.46 -2.24
N LYS A 167 -3.80 -14.55 -2.56
CA LYS A 167 -4.61 -15.74 -2.26
C LYS A 167 -4.11 -16.96 -3.03
N ILE A 168 -3.79 -16.79 -4.31
CA ILE A 168 -3.25 -17.86 -5.16
C ILE A 168 -1.90 -18.34 -4.61
N VAL A 169 -0.99 -17.42 -4.30
CA VAL A 169 0.32 -17.76 -3.72
C VAL A 169 0.16 -18.55 -2.43
N LYS A 170 -0.72 -18.12 -1.51
CA LYS A 170 -0.98 -18.86 -0.26
C LYS A 170 -1.53 -20.26 -0.50
N ALA A 171 -2.40 -20.45 -1.50
CA ALA A 171 -2.90 -21.77 -1.86
C ALA A 171 -1.77 -22.69 -2.38
N LEU A 172 -0.94 -22.18 -3.28
CA LEU A 172 0.22 -22.91 -3.80
C LEU A 172 1.23 -23.26 -2.70
N GLU A 173 1.45 -22.37 -1.73
CA GLU A 173 2.30 -22.65 -0.58
C GLU A 173 1.75 -23.79 0.29
N GLN A 174 0.43 -23.88 0.44
CA GLN A 174 -0.21 -24.98 1.18
C GLN A 174 -0.04 -26.32 0.45
N GLU A 175 -0.23 -26.34 -0.87
CA GLU A 175 0.01 -27.53 -1.70
C GLU A 175 1.48 -27.97 -1.61
N LEU A 176 2.41 -27.01 -1.69
CA LEU A 176 3.84 -27.31 -1.57
C LEU A 176 4.19 -27.90 -0.20
N LYS A 177 3.56 -27.42 0.88
CA LYS A 177 3.72 -27.98 2.23
C LYS A 177 3.17 -29.39 2.36
N ALA A 178 2.11 -29.74 1.63
CA ALA A 178 1.51 -31.09 1.65
C ALA A 178 2.34 -32.13 0.88
N LYS A 179 3.17 -31.68 -0.08
CA LYS A 179 3.93 -32.55 -0.99
C LYS A 179 4.76 -33.65 -0.31
N PRO A 180 5.53 -33.41 0.78
CA PRO A 180 6.34 -34.47 1.39
C PRO A 180 5.51 -35.57 2.08
N GLN A 181 4.31 -35.24 2.57
CA GLN A 181 3.40 -36.25 3.13
C GLN A 181 2.86 -37.15 2.01
N LEU A 182 2.38 -36.56 0.92
CA LEU A 182 1.89 -37.30 -0.24
C LEU A 182 3.00 -38.19 -0.85
N GLN A 183 4.25 -37.71 -0.89
CA GLN A 183 5.38 -38.52 -1.33
C GLN A 183 5.60 -39.74 -0.43
N ARG A 184 5.56 -39.57 0.89
CA ARG A 184 5.68 -40.69 1.85
C ARG A 184 4.56 -41.70 1.68
N GLU A 185 3.33 -41.23 1.46
CA GLU A 185 2.17 -42.09 1.23
C GLU A 185 2.29 -42.87 -0.09
N CYS A 186 2.72 -42.21 -1.18
CA CYS A 186 3.01 -42.89 -2.44
C CYS A 186 4.10 -43.97 -2.28
N GLU A 187 5.20 -43.67 -1.58
CA GLU A 187 6.25 -44.65 -1.32
C GLU A 187 5.74 -45.84 -0.50
N GLN A 188 4.89 -45.60 0.51
CA GLN A 188 4.27 -46.66 1.30
C GLN A 188 3.36 -47.54 0.45
N LEU A 189 2.48 -46.94 -0.34
CA LEU A 189 1.59 -47.67 -1.25
C LEU A 189 2.38 -48.50 -2.26
N GLN A 190 3.49 -47.96 -2.79
CA GLN A 190 4.39 -48.67 -3.69
C GLN A 190 4.98 -49.92 -3.02
N ARG A 191 5.44 -49.80 -1.76
CA ARG A 191 5.98 -50.94 -1.00
C ARG A 191 4.92 -52.02 -0.77
N THR A 192 3.71 -51.63 -0.37
CA THR A 192 2.60 -52.56 -0.16
C THR A 192 2.22 -53.27 -1.45
N ASN A 193 2.14 -52.55 -2.57
CA ASN A 193 1.83 -53.14 -3.88
C ASN A 193 2.88 -54.19 -4.27
N ASN A 194 4.16 -53.86 -4.13
CA ASN A 194 5.25 -54.80 -4.42
C ASN A 194 5.17 -56.06 -3.54
N SER A 195 4.83 -55.92 -2.25
CA SER A 195 4.64 -57.07 -1.35
C SER A 195 3.49 -57.97 -1.79
N LEU A 196 2.33 -57.37 -2.09
CA LEU A 196 1.15 -58.12 -2.57
C LEU A 196 1.42 -58.81 -3.91
N GLN A 197 2.18 -58.18 -4.81
CA GLN A 197 2.60 -58.81 -6.07
C GLN A 197 3.50 -60.03 -5.83
N GLN A 198 4.43 -59.97 -4.86
CA GLN A 198 5.26 -61.11 -4.50
C GLN A 198 4.42 -62.25 -3.89
N GLU A 199 3.47 -61.93 -3.00
CA GLU A 199 2.56 -62.92 -2.44
C GLU A 199 1.70 -63.59 -3.53
N LEU A 200 1.16 -62.80 -4.45
CA LEU A 200 0.38 -63.29 -5.58
C LEU A 200 1.21 -64.21 -6.48
N ALA A 201 2.45 -63.82 -6.81
CA ALA A 201 3.36 -64.66 -7.59
C ALA A 201 3.65 -65.98 -6.87
N GLY A 202 3.89 -65.94 -5.55
CA GLY A 202 4.09 -67.13 -4.74
C GLY A 202 2.85 -68.04 -4.69
N LEU A 203 1.65 -67.47 -4.60
CA LEU A 203 0.39 -68.21 -4.67
C LEU A 203 0.19 -68.86 -6.04
N GLN A 204 0.46 -68.14 -7.13
CA GLN A 204 0.39 -68.66 -8.49
C GLN A 204 1.36 -69.82 -8.71
N GLN A 205 2.60 -69.71 -8.23
CA GLN A 205 3.58 -70.80 -8.30
C GLN A 205 3.11 -72.05 -7.56
N ARG A 206 2.54 -71.90 -6.35
CA ARG A 206 1.98 -73.02 -5.59
C ARG A 206 0.78 -73.65 -6.30
N SER A 207 -0.11 -72.85 -6.89
CA SER A 207 -1.24 -73.34 -7.69
C SER A 207 -0.74 -74.20 -8.85
N HIS A 208 0.21 -73.69 -9.64
CA HIS A 208 0.78 -74.41 -10.76
C HIS A 208 1.50 -75.71 -10.34
N ALA A 209 2.23 -75.68 -9.23
CA ALA A 209 2.88 -76.88 -8.70
C ALA A 209 1.87 -77.97 -8.31
N LEU A 210 0.77 -77.59 -7.65
CA LEU A 210 -0.31 -78.51 -7.31
C LEU A 210 -1.00 -79.06 -8.58
N GLU A 211 -1.27 -78.21 -9.57
CA GLU A 211 -1.83 -78.62 -10.87
C GLU A 211 -0.94 -79.62 -11.60
N SER A 212 0.39 -79.45 -11.54
CA SER A 212 1.35 -80.37 -12.18
C SER A 212 1.45 -81.75 -11.51
N GLN A 213 1.01 -81.88 -10.25
CA GLN A 213 1.01 -83.13 -9.49
C GLN A 213 -0.30 -83.92 -9.66
N LEU A 214 -1.30 -83.37 -10.35
CA LEU A 214 -2.51 -84.11 -10.68
C LEU A 214 -2.21 -85.18 -11.76
N PRO A 215 -2.67 -86.44 -11.58
CA PRO A 215 -2.47 -87.47 -12.58
C PRO A 215 -3.10 -87.06 -13.91
N SER A 216 -2.37 -87.22 -15.01
CA SER A 216 -2.91 -87.10 -16.36
C SER A 216 -3.85 -88.28 -16.66
N SER A 217 -5.07 -88.24 -16.12
CA SER A 217 -6.14 -89.13 -16.56
C SER A 217 -7.32 -88.31 -17.04
N ARG A 218 -7.67 -88.57 -18.30
CA ARG A 218 -8.88 -88.10 -18.98
C ARG A 218 -10.13 -88.29 -18.10
N THR A 219 -11.09 -87.41 -18.40
CA THR A 219 -12.52 -87.39 -18.05
C THR A 219 -12.90 -86.68 -16.76
N GLY A 220 -13.63 -85.58 -16.95
CA GLY A 220 -14.39 -84.90 -15.91
C GLY A 220 -14.47 -83.42 -16.21
N SER A 221 -15.53 -82.99 -16.90
CA SER A 221 -15.91 -81.60 -17.07
C SER A 221 -16.01 -80.93 -15.69
N PHE A 222 -14.95 -80.26 -15.27
CA PHE A 222 -15.01 -79.37 -14.12
C PHE A 222 -15.14 -77.94 -14.64
N LEU A 223 -16.18 -77.27 -14.17
CA LEU A 223 -16.68 -76.01 -14.69
C LEU A 223 -15.57 -74.97 -14.76
N SER A 224 -15.36 -74.45 -15.98
CA SER A 224 -14.67 -73.20 -16.21
C SER A 224 -15.45 -72.09 -15.52
N VAL A 225 -15.06 -71.74 -14.30
CA VAL A 225 -15.37 -70.42 -13.73
C VAL A 225 -14.30 -69.50 -14.29
N GLY A 226 -14.63 -68.88 -15.41
CA GLY A 226 -13.75 -67.95 -16.10
C GLY A 226 -13.31 -66.83 -15.16
N SER A 227 -12.02 -66.82 -14.85
CA SER A 227 -11.31 -65.68 -14.29
C SER A 227 -11.22 -64.58 -15.35
N SER A 228 -12.26 -63.75 -15.45
CA SER A 228 -12.14 -62.43 -16.08
C SER A 228 -11.37 -61.50 -15.14
N PHE A 229 -10.05 -61.70 -15.05
CA PHE A 229 -9.13 -60.64 -14.64
C PHE A 229 -8.53 -60.09 -15.93
N GLN A 230 -9.24 -59.16 -16.55
CA GLN A 230 -8.68 -58.34 -17.61
C GLN A 230 -7.49 -57.59 -17.01
N SER A 231 -6.33 -57.79 -17.64
CA SER A 231 -5.16 -56.94 -17.55
C SER A 231 -5.57 -55.47 -17.57
N VAL A 232 -5.42 -54.78 -16.44
CA VAL A 232 -5.43 -53.31 -16.44
C VAL A 232 -4.11 -52.89 -17.04
N SER A 233 -4.11 -52.76 -18.36
CA SER A 233 -3.06 -52.13 -19.13
C SER A 233 -2.82 -50.73 -18.56
N ARG A 234 -1.55 -50.47 -18.22
CA ARG A 234 -0.85 -49.18 -18.28
C ARG A 234 -1.75 -48.00 -18.70
N ILE A 235 -2.18 -47.18 -17.73
CA ILE A 235 -2.65 -45.83 -18.03
C ILE A 235 -1.40 -44.97 -18.27
N GLU A 236 -0.84 -45.09 -19.47
CA GLU A 236 -0.05 -44.01 -20.07
C GLU A 236 -1.05 -42.97 -20.60
N GLY A 237 -0.96 -41.74 -20.10
CA GLY A 237 -1.51 -40.57 -20.79
C GLY A 237 -2.61 -39.83 -20.05
N CYS A 238 -2.24 -39.03 -19.06
CA CYS A 238 -2.90 -37.74 -18.84
C CYS A 238 -1.83 -36.63 -18.96
N ARG A 239 -1.47 -36.33 -20.22
CA ARG A 239 -0.92 -35.03 -20.60
C ARG A 239 -2.00 -34.32 -21.42
N ARG A 240 -2.27 -33.06 -21.02
CA ARG A 240 -3.10 -32.01 -21.62
C ARG A 240 -4.46 -31.84 -20.91
N GLY A 241 -4.83 -30.68 -20.36
CA GLY A 241 -4.32 -29.33 -20.63
C GLY A 241 -4.42 -28.36 -19.45
N CYS A 242 -3.31 -27.66 -19.19
CA CYS A 242 -3.38 -26.23 -18.97
C CYS A 242 -3.82 -25.59 -20.29
N GLY A 243 -4.99 -24.96 -20.29
CA GLY A 243 -5.42 -24.02 -21.30
C GLY A 243 -5.83 -22.74 -20.58
N VAL A 244 -4.87 -21.83 -20.47
CA VAL A 244 -5.10 -20.42 -20.13
C VAL A 244 -5.70 -19.76 -21.36
N MET A 245 -6.88 -19.16 -21.20
CA MET A 245 -7.27 -17.86 -21.74
C MET A 245 -8.47 -17.36 -20.94
#